data_AF-A3DPE7-F1
#
_entry.id   AF-A3DPE7-F1
#
_cell.length_a   1.000
_cell.length_b   1.000
_cell.length_c   1.000
_cell.angle_alpha   90.00
_cell.angle_beta   90.00
_cell.angle_gamma   90.00
#
_symmetry.space_group_name_H-M   'P 1'
#
loop_
_entity.id
_entity.type
_entity.pdbx_description
1 polymer ?
#
loop_
_entity_poly.entity_id
_entity_poly.type
_entity_poly.pdbx_seq_one_letter_code
_entity_poly.pdbx_strand_id
1 'polypeptide(L)'
;MVQLVRKRSKSDLDSIVEDMKYTARILAGGPDERGEKLLKASGFFLVVPDPTMISTSIGLSMIATGKILMKRRKKGVKDYVEKSITEMRYLEELVKELI
;
A
#
# COMPACT_ATOMS: atom_id res chain seq x y z
N MET A 1 40.12 -6.17 2.11
CA MET A 1 39.63 -5.26 1.03
C MET A 1 38.46 -5.84 0.24
N VAL A 2 38.53 -7.11 -0.22
CA VAL A 2 37.44 -7.78 -0.98
C VAL A 2 36.10 -7.89 -0.24
N GLN A 3 36.10 -8.17 1.07
CA GLN A 3 34.87 -8.26 1.86
C GLN A 3 34.12 -6.92 1.99
N LEU A 4 34.83 -5.79 1.93
CA LEU A 4 34.27 -4.45 2.08
C LEU A 4 33.56 -4.00 0.79
N VAL A 5 34.15 -4.34 -0.37
CA VAL A 5 33.52 -4.15 -1.70
C VAL A 5 32.28 -5.02 -1.85
N ARG A 6 32.33 -6.28 -1.39
CA ARG A 6 31.18 -7.21 -1.43
C ARG A 6 30.04 -6.81 -0.50
N LYS A 7 30.33 -6.11 0.61
CA LYS A 7 29.32 -5.52 1.49
C LYS A 7 28.63 -4.31 0.87
N ARG A 8 29.39 -3.42 0.21
CA ARG A 8 28.84 -2.26 -0.53
C ARG A 8 27.96 -2.68 -1.71
N SER A 9 28.41 -3.65 -2.52
CA SER A 9 27.61 -4.10 -3.66
C SER A 9 26.28 -4.74 -3.22
N LYS A 10 26.25 -5.38 -2.03
CA LYS A 10 25.05 -5.98 -1.47
C LYS A 10 24.05 -4.92 -0.98
N SER A 11 24.52 -3.86 -0.32
CA SER A 11 23.66 -2.75 0.09
C SER A 11 23.08 -1.98 -1.09
N ASP A 12 23.85 -1.81 -2.16
CA ASP A 12 23.39 -1.11 -3.36
C ASP A 12 22.32 -1.93 -4.11
N LEU A 13 22.50 -3.26 -4.20
CA LEU A 13 21.49 -4.16 -4.75
C LEU A 13 20.20 -4.18 -3.92
N ASP A 14 20.31 -4.19 -2.59
CA ASP A 14 19.13 -4.16 -1.71
C ASP A 14 18.32 -2.86 -1.90
N SER A 15 19.00 -1.72 -2.09
CA SER A 15 18.34 -0.43 -2.35
C SER A 15 17.57 -0.40 -3.68
N ILE A 16 18.14 -0.97 -4.75
CA ILE A 16 17.50 -1.05 -6.06
C ILE A 16 16.25 -1.94 -6.00
N VAL A 17 16.30 -3.04 -5.24
CA VAL A 17 15.16 -3.94 -5.05
C VAL A 17 14.02 -3.26 -4.29
N GLU A 18 14.32 -2.42 -3.28
CA GLU A 18 13.30 -1.62 -2.60
C GLU A 18 12.66 -0.58 -3.52
N ASP A 19 13.45 0.12 -4.33
CA ASP A 19 12.94 1.10 -5.30
C ASP A 19 12.06 0.45 -6.38
N MET A 20 12.44 -0.73 -6.86
CA MET A 20 11.60 -1.50 -7.80
C MET A 20 10.28 -1.93 -7.17
N LYS A 21 10.28 -2.39 -5.92
CA LYS A 21 9.05 -2.74 -5.17
C LYS A 21 8.17 -1.52 -4.96
N TYR A 22 8.76 -0.38 -4.64
CA TYR A 22 8.05 0.88 -4.49
C TYR A 22 7.39 1.33 -5.79
N THR A 23 8.14 1.31 -6.90
CA THR A 23 7.67 1.70 -8.23
C THR A 23 6.55 0.77 -8.72
N ALA A 24 6.72 -0.54 -8.56
CA ALA A 24 5.69 -1.53 -8.90
C ALA A 24 4.38 -1.28 -8.13
N ARG A 25 4.46 -0.87 -6.87
CA ARG A 25 3.28 -0.54 -6.05
C ARG A 25 2.58 0.73 -6.52
N ILE A 26 3.33 1.78 -6.90
CA ILE A 26 2.75 3.01 -7.44
C ILE A 26 2.01 2.72 -8.76
N LEU A 27 2.61 1.90 -9.63
CA LEU A 27 2.04 1.54 -10.93
C LEU A 27 0.77 0.69 -10.77
N ALA A 28 0.85 -0.38 -9.99
CA ALA A 28 -0.26 -1.32 -9.81
C ALA A 28 -1.39 -0.77 -8.93
N GLY A 29 -1.08 0.16 -8.03
CA GLY A 29 -1.95 0.46 -6.91
C GLY A 29 -1.99 -0.70 -5.90
N GLY A 30 -2.45 -0.42 -4.68
CA GLY A 30 -2.44 -1.45 -3.65
C GLY A 30 -2.98 -1.00 -2.29
N PRO A 31 -3.11 -1.94 -1.34
CA PRO A 31 -3.43 -1.63 0.06
C PRO A 31 -2.39 -0.68 0.65
N ASP A 32 -2.80 0.28 1.47
CA ASP A 32 -1.86 1.15 2.17
C ASP A 32 -1.02 0.34 3.18
N GLU A 33 0.31 0.36 3.05
CA GLU A 33 1.25 -0.31 3.96
C GLU A 33 1.10 0.15 5.41
N ARG A 34 0.64 1.39 5.62
CA ARG A 34 0.35 1.91 6.96
C ARG A 34 -0.70 1.04 7.66
N GLY A 35 -1.65 0.47 6.90
CA GLY A 35 -2.66 -0.44 7.43
C GLY A 35 -2.05 -1.74 7.96
N GLU A 36 -1.09 -2.32 7.24
CA GLU A 36 -0.39 -3.53 7.68
C GLU A 36 0.51 -3.27 8.90
N LYS A 37 1.18 -2.11 8.93
CA LYS A 37 1.99 -1.68 10.08
C LYS A 37 1.14 -1.48 11.33
N LEU A 38 -0.05 -0.87 11.19
CA LEU A 38 -1.00 -0.70 12.29
C LEU A 38 -1.51 -2.04 12.83
N LEU A 39 -1.81 -3.01 11.96
CA LEU A 39 -2.20 -4.35 12.37
C LEU A 39 -1.09 -5.05 13.16
N LYS A 40 0.16 -4.98 12.69
CA LYS A 40 1.31 -5.54 13.43
C LYS A 40 1.49 -4.88 14.80
N ALA A 41 1.40 -3.55 14.87
CA ALA A 41 1.54 -2.81 16.11
C ALA A 41 0.38 -3.07 17.11
N SER A 42 -0.83 -3.32 16.61
CA SER A 42 -2.00 -3.59 17.46
C SER A 42 -1.82 -4.82 18.36
N GLY A 43 -1.04 -5.81 17.93
CA GLY A 43 -0.75 -7.01 18.71
C GLY A 43 -0.10 -6.71 20.06
N PHE A 44 0.72 -5.66 20.16
CA PHE A 44 1.34 -5.25 21.42
C PHE A 44 0.29 -4.91 22.49
N PHE A 45 -0.76 -4.18 22.09
CA PHE A 45 -1.80 -3.72 23.00
C PHE A 45 -2.80 -4.81 23.41
N LEU A 46 -2.87 -5.91 22.65
CA LEU A 46 -3.80 -7.02 22.89
C LEU A 46 -3.20 -8.14 23.74
N VAL A 47 -1.88 -8.19 23.88
CA VAL A 47 -1.16 -9.23 24.63
C VAL A 47 -0.89 -8.81 26.07
N VAL A 48 -0.96 -7.51 26.37
CA VAL A 48 -0.71 -6.98 27.72
C VAL A 48 -1.96 -7.17 28.61
N PRO A 49 -1.81 -7.71 29.83
CA PRO A 49 -2.91 -7.80 30.79
C PRO A 49 -3.42 -6.40 31.13
N ASP A 50 -4.68 -6.13 30.79
CA ASP A 50 -5.27 -4.81 30.91
C ASP A 50 -6.62 -4.90 31.65
N PRO A 51 -6.61 -4.79 32.99
CA PRO A 51 -7.83 -4.85 33.79
C PRO A 51 -8.77 -3.65 33.55
N THR A 52 -8.27 -2.58 32.91
CA THR A 52 -9.03 -1.37 32.59
C THR A 52 -9.60 -1.36 31.16
N MET A 53 -9.26 -2.36 30.33
CA MET A 53 -9.63 -2.47 28.91
C MET A 53 -9.18 -1.31 28.00
N ILE A 54 -8.35 -0.37 28.48
CA ILE A 54 -7.84 0.77 27.72
C ILE A 54 -6.89 0.31 26.60
N SER A 55 -5.89 -0.51 26.92
CA SER A 55 -4.97 -1.11 25.96
C SER A 55 -5.72 -1.99 24.96
N THR A 56 -6.68 -2.79 25.43
CA THR A 56 -7.51 -3.62 24.55
C THR A 56 -8.28 -2.76 23.54
N SER A 57 -8.85 -1.64 24.00
CA SER A 57 -9.57 -0.69 23.16
C SER A 57 -8.66 -0.04 22.13
N ILE A 58 -7.45 0.39 22.53
CA ILE A 58 -6.44 0.93 21.61
C ILE A 58 -6.07 -0.11 20.54
N GLY A 59 -5.81 -1.36 20.95
CA GLY A 59 -5.49 -2.46 20.04
C GLY A 59 -6.61 -2.69 19.01
N LEU A 60 -7.87 -2.77 19.46
CA LEU A 60 -9.02 -2.94 18.56
C LEU A 60 -9.21 -1.75 17.61
N SER A 61 -9.05 -0.51 18.08
CA SER A 61 -9.10 0.69 17.24
C SER A 61 -8.00 0.68 16.17
N MET A 62 -6.80 0.23 16.51
CA MET A 62 -5.69 0.07 15.55
C MET A 62 -6.00 -1.01 14.51
N ILE A 63 -6.60 -2.14 14.91
CA ILE A 63 -7.04 -3.19 13.97
C ILE A 63 -8.09 -2.64 13.00
N ALA A 64 -9.11 -1.96 13.52
CA ALA A 64 -10.19 -1.41 12.71
C ALA A 64 -9.64 -0.40 11.69
N THR A 65 -8.80 0.52 12.14
CA THR A 65 -8.14 1.53 11.30
C THR A 65 -7.22 0.88 10.26
N GLY A 66 -6.44 -0.11 10.67
CA GLY A 66 -5.55 -0.85 9.77
C GLY A 66 -6.32 -1.57 8.65
N LYS A 67 -7.43 -2.23 8.99
CA LYS A 67 -8.32 -2.87 8.00
C LYS A 67 -8.97 -1.86 7.06
N ILE A 68 -9.38 -0.69 7.56
CA ILE A 68 -9.94 0.39 6.72
C ILE A 68 -8.88 0.88 5.73
N LEU A 69 -7.64 1.11 6.17
CA LEU A 69 -6.55 1.56 5.31
C LEU A 69 -6.13 0.51 4.29
N MET A 70 -6.15 -0.77 4.65
CA MET A 70 -5.91 -1.85 3.68
C MET A 70 -7.03 -1.96 2.65
N LYS A 71 -8.29 -1.73 3.04
CA LYS A 71 -9.44 -1.69 2.12
C LYS A 71 -9.46 -0.44 1.24
N ARG A 72 -9.00 0.71 1.77
CA ARG A 72 -8.80 1.94 1.00
C ARG A 72 -7.57 1.76 0.12
N ARG A 73 -7.78 1.08 -1.02
CA ARG A 73 -6.77 0.93 -2.07
C ARG A 73 -6.30 2.31 -2.51
N LYS A 74 -4.99 2.56 -2.53
CA LYS A 74 -4.47 3.71 -3.28
C LYS A 74 -4.66 3.40 -4.76
N LYS A 75 -5.39 4.29 -5.46
CA LYS A 75 -5.51 4.22 -6.92
C LYS A 75 -4.11 4.31 -7.52
N GLY A 76 -3.70 3.26 -8.23
CA GLY A 76 -2.44 3.24 -8.95
C GLY A 76 -2.55 3.99 -10.27
N VAL A 77 -1.42 4.24 -10.91
CA VAL A 77 -1.39 4.83 -12.26
C VAL A 77 -2.23 4.02 -13.24
N LYS A 78 -2.23 2.69 -13.10
CA LYS A 78 -3.07 1.79 -13.91
C LYS A 78 -4.58 2.09 -13.80
N ASP A 79 -5.06 2.38 -12.59
CA ASP A 79 -6.48 2.68 -12.36
C ASP A 79 -6.89 4.00 -13.05
N TYR A 80 -5.98 4.97 -13.15
CA TYR A 80 -6.21 6.22 -13.88
C TYR A 80 -6.22 6.00 -15.40
N VAL A 81 -5.31 5.15 -15.90
CA VAL A 81 -5.26 4.79 -17.32
C VAL A 81 -6.54 4.07 -17.75
N GLU A 82 -7.00 3.07 -16.99
CA GLU A 82 -8.26 2.35 -17.29
C GLU A 82 -9.48 3.29 -17.28
N LYS A 83 -9.55 4.23 -16.33
CA LYS A 83 -10.59 5.26 -16.31
C LYS A 83 -10.56 6.14 -17.55
N SER A 84 -9.38 6.62 -17.95
CA SER A 84 -9.24 7.47 -19.14
C SER A 84 -9.62 6.76 -20.44
N ILE A 85 -9.28 5.47 -20.58
CA ILE A 85 -9.68 4.65 -21.75
C ILE A 85 -11.20 4.50 -21.81
N THR A 86 -11.83 4.30 -20.65
CA THR A 86 -13.30 4.14 -20.58
C THR A 86 -14.01 5.45 -20.95
N GLU A 87 -13.50 6.58 -20.47
CA GLU A 87 -14.02 7.91 -20.81
C GLU A 87 -13.84 8.23 -22.31
N MET A 88 -12.70 7.88 -22.90
CA MET A 88 -12.48 8.04 -24.35
C MET A 88 -13.44 7.18 -25.18
N ARG A 89 -13.67 5.92 -24.80
CA ARG A 89 -14.64 5.05 -25.49
C ARG A 89 -16.05 5.62 -25.45
N TYR A 90 -16.47 6.13 -24.31
CA TYR A 90 -17.78 6.76 -24.15
C TYR A 90 -17.91 8.02 -25.03
N LEU A 91 -16.84 8.82 -25.14
CA LEU A 91 -16.80 9.97 -26.04
C LEU A 91 -16.88 9.55 -27.51
N GLU A 92 -16.18 8.48 -27.92
CA GLU A 92 -16.27 7.95 -29.29
C GLU A 92 -17.67 7.45 -29.63
N GLU A 93 -18.36 6.81 -28.70
CA GLU A 93 -19.76 6.38 -28.87
C GLU A 93 -20.70 7.58 -29.04
N LEU A 94 -20.57 8.59 -28.19
CA LEU A 94 -21.36 9.83 -28.29
C LEU A 94 -21.13 10.56 -29.62
N VAL A 95 -19.89 10.63 -30.10
CA VAL A 95 -19.58 11.26 -31.39
C VAL A 95 -20.22 10.47 -32.55
N LYS A 96 -20.27 9.14 -32.48
CA LYS A 96 -20.95 8.31 -33.48
C LYS A 96 -22.47 8.43 -33.45
N GLU A 97 -23.06 8.70 -32.30
CA GLU A 97 -24.51 8.98 -32.21
C GLU A 97 -24.87 10.38 -32.75
N LEU A 98 -23.91 11.29 -32.81
CA LEU A 98 -24.11 12.68 -33.24
C LEU A 98 -23.97 12.88 -34.77
N ILE A 99 -23.30 11.97 -35.47
CA ILE A 99 -23.04 11.98 -36.93
C ILE A 99 -24.06 11.10 -37.63
#